data_AF-A0A932VNX5-F1
#
_entry.id   AF-A0A932VNX5-F1
#
_cell.length_a   1.000
_cell.length_b   1.000
_cell.length_c   1.000
_cell.angle_alpha   90.00
_cell.angle_beta   90.00
_cell.angle_gamma   90.00
#
_symmetry.space_group_name_H-M   'P 1'
#
loop_
_entity.id
_entity.type
_entity.pdbx_description
1 polymer ?
#
loop_
_entity_poly.entity_id
_entity_poly.type
_entity_poly.pdbx_seq_one_letter_code
_entity_poly.pdbx_strand_id
1 'polypeptide(L)' 'TLIVHGDADDDVPVDQSIRLFDTLRIARPQKELVLISGADHGFEKPEDFNQMIGRIEDWIISNIAGKWQASHCIL' A
#
# COMPACT_ATOMS: atom_id res chain seq x y z
N THR A 1 6.46 -0.88 3.68
CA THR A 1 5.43 -1.84 3.23
C THR A 1 4.19 -1.06 2.99
N LEU A 2 3.56 -1.32 1.86
CA LEU A 2 2.25 -0.79 1.50
C LEU A 2 1.19 -1.85 1.82
N ILE A 3 0.06 -1.41 2.36
CA ILE A 3 -1.19 -2.18 2.48
C ILE A 3 -2.24 -1.41 1.70
N VAL A 4 -2.92 -2.05 0.75
CA VAL A 4 -4.04 -1.46 -0.01
C VAL A 4 -5.26 -2.34 0.22
N HIS A 5 -6.41 -1.75 0.56
CA HIS A 5 -7.64 -2.48 0.89
C HIS A 5 -8.86 -1.71 0.38
N GLY A 6 -9.87 -2.40 -0.17
CA GLY A 6 -11.16 -1.79 -0.51
C GLY A 6 -12.09 -1.74 0.70
N ASP A 7 -12.64 -0.57 1.05
CA ASP A 7 -13.42 -0.43 2.30
C ASP A 7 -14.83 -1.05 2.25
N ALA A 8 -15.25 -1.54 1.08
CA ALA A 8 -16.48 -2.30 0.86
C ALA A 8 -16.21 -3.80 0.61
N ASP A 9 -15.06 -4.30 1.06
CA ASP A 9 -14.71 -5.73 1.02
C ASP A 9 -15.55 -6.53 2.04
N ASP A 10 -16.53 -7.28 1.54
CA ASP A 10 -17.40 -8.17 2.31
C ASP A 10 -16.80 -9.57 2.57
N ASP A 11 -15.73 -9.93 1.85
CA ASP A 11 -15.05 -11.24 1.98
C ASP A 11 -13.98 -11.18 3.08
N VAL A 12 -13.22 -10.08 3.12
CA VAL A 12 -12.17 -9.80 4.11
C VAL A 12 -12.40 -8.41 4.72
N PRO A 13 -12.94 -8.34 5.96
CA PRO A 13 -13.24 -7.07 6.61
C PRO A 13 -12.01 -6.16 6.76
N VAL A 14 -12.17 -4.88 6.39
CA VAL A 14 -11.11 -3.85 6.40
C VAL A 14 -10.41 -3.68 7.76
N ASP A 15 -11.11 -3.96 8.86
CA ASP A 15 -10.58 -3.92 10.22
C ASP A 15 -9.34 -4.81 10.42
N GLN A 16 -9.23 -5.90 9.64
CA GLN A 16 -8.04 -6.77 9.67
C GLN A 16 -6.78 -6.03 9.18
N SER A 17 -6.90 -5.28 8.08
CA SER A 17 -5.82 -4.47 7.52
C SER A 17 -5.47 -3.29 8.41
N ILE A 18 -6.46 -2.64 9.03
CA ILE A 18 -6.26 -1.58 10.03
C ILE A 18 -5.45 -2.12 11.22
N ARG A 19 -5.87 -3.24 11.80
CA ARG A 19 -5.18 -3.87 12.94
C ARG A 19 -3.76 -4.30 12.60
N LEU A 20 -3.55 -4.83 11.39
CA LEU A 20 -2.21 -5.17 10.89
C LEU A 20 -1.33 -3.93 10.79
N PHE A 21 -1.84 -2.85 10.20
CA PHE A 21 -1.12 -1.58 10.09
C PHE A 21 -0.71 -1.03 11.46
N ASP A 22 -1.64 -0.99 12.41
CA ASP A 22 -1.38 -0.53 13.78
C ASP A 22 -0.34 -1.38 14.52
N THR A 23 -0.33 -2.69 14.28
CA THR A 23 0.68 -3.59 14.86
C THR A 23 2.06 -3.34 14.24
N LEU A 24 2.12 -3.12 12.91
CA LEU A 24 3.38 -2.97 12.18
C LEU A 24 4.02 -1.59 12.33
N ARG A 25 3.24 -0.52 12.51
CA ARG A 25 3.76 0.87 12.56
C ARG A 25 4.70 1.11 13.74
N ILE A 26 4.57 0.34 14.82
CA ILE A 26 5.45 0.42 15.99
C ILE A 26 6.89 0.02 15.64
N ALA A 27 7.07 -1.02 14.82
CA ALA A 27 8.38 -1.60 14.54
C ALA A 27 9.05 -1.04 13.28
N ARG A 28 8.29 -0.42 12.35
CA ARG A 28 8.81 0.03 11.05
C ARG A 28 8.21 1.38 10.65
N PRO A 29 9.02 2.45 10.50
CA PRO A 29 8.51 3.79 10.19
C PRO A 29 8.02 3.95 8.74
N GLN A 30 8.48 3.13 7.80
CA GLN A 30 8.08 3.19 6.39
C GLN A 30 6.92 2.22 6.10
N LYS A 31 5.75 2.51 6.67
CA LYS A 31 4.51 1.74 6.52
C LYS A 31 3.38 2.66 6.10
N GLU A 32 2.55 2.17 5.19
CA GLU A 32 1.41 2.93 4.66
C GLU A 32 0.20 1.99 4.52
N LEU A 33 -0.98 2.51 4.86
CA LEU A 33 -2.28 1.89 4.62
C LEU A 33 -3.09 2.81 3.71
N VAL A 34 -3.56 2.29 2.59
CA VAL A 34 -4.44 2.97 1.66
C VAL A 34 -5.78 2.24 1.63
N LEU A 35 -6.85 2.97 1.92
CA LEU A 35 -8.22 2.50 1.77
C LEU A 35 -8.82 3.10 0.50
N ILE A 36 -9.35 2.25 -0.38
CA ILE A 36 -10.06 2.69 -1.60
C ILE A 36 -11.56 2.64 -1.31
N SER A 37 -12.19 3.81 -1.36
CA SER A 37 -13.58 3.94 -0.92
C SER A 37 -14.57 3.35 -1.92
N GLY A 38 -15.45 2.48 -1.44
CA GLY A 38 -16.45 1.75 -2.22
C GLY A 38 -15.87 0.61 -3.06
N ALA A 39 -14.58 0.30 -2.94
CA ALA A 39 -13.94 -0.82 -3.63
C ALA A 39 -14.19 -2.13 -2.88
N ASP A 40 -14.47 -3.17 -3.64
CA ASP A 40 -14.68 -4.54 -3.16
C ASP A 40 -13.36 -5.31 -2.97
N HIS A 41 -13.48 -6.60 -2.67
CA HIS A 41 -12.35 -7.52 -2.50
C HIS A 41 -11.44 -7.62 -3.74
N GLY A 42 -12.03 -7.54 -4.93
CA GLY A 42 -11.35 -7.79 -6.21
C GLY A 42 -10.87 -6.52 -6.93
N PHE A 43 -11.28 -5.33 -6.46
CA PHE A 43 -11.17 -4.08 -7.20
C PHE A 43 -11.80 -4.21 -8.61
N GLU A 44 -13.00 -4.78 -8.72
CA GLU A 44 -13.60 -5.17 -10.02
C GLU A 44 -13.88 -3.97 -10.94
N LYS A 45 -14.15 -2.79 -10.36
CA LYS A 45 -14.32 -1.56 -11.13
C LYS A 45 -12.96 -1.09 -11.66
N PRO A 46 -12.84 -0.76 -12.96
CA PRO A 46 -11.58 -0.27 -13.53
C PRO A 46 -10.98 0.92 -12.77
N GLU A 47 -11.81 1.82 -12.25
CA GLU A 47 -11.38 2.98 -11.48
C GLU A 47 -10.73 2.60 -10.15
N ASP A 48 -11.25 1.58 -9.48
CA ASP A 48 -10.72 1.07 -8.21
C ASP A 48 -9.41 0.31 -8.44
N PHE A 49 -9.37 -0.50 -9.51
CA PHE A 49 -8.14 -1.18 -9.93
C PHE A 49 -7.03 -0.18 -10.30
N ASN A 50 -7.37 0.86 -11.06
CA ASN A 50 -6.41 1.89 -11.47
C ASN A 50 -5.86 2.67 -10.26
N GLN A 51 -6.71 2.97 -9.28
CA GLN A 51 -6.25 3.55 -8.02
C GLN A 51 -5.33 2.59 -7.27
N MET A 52 -5.72 1.33 -7.11
CA MET A 52 -4.93 0.31 -6.43
C MET A 52 -3.54 0.14 -7.06
N ILE A 53 -3.47 -0.06 -8.38
CA ILE A 53 -2.20 -0.31 -9.07
C ILE A 53 -1.31 0.94 -9.07
N GLY A 54 -1.88 2.14 -9.24
CA GLY A 54 -1.12 3.39 -9.19
C GLY A 54 -0.45 3.62 -7.84
N ARG A 55 -1.14 3.29 -6.73
CA ARG A 55 -0.53 3.36 -5.38
C ARG A 55 0.62 2.36 -5.21
N ILE A 56 0.50 1.16 -5.78
CA ILE A 56 1.58 0.18 -5.77
C ILE A 56 2.78 0.67 -6.57
N GLU A 57 2.56 1.21 -7.78
CA GLU A 57 3.60 1.77 -8.64
C GLU A 57 4.37 2.90 -7.94
N ASP A 58 3.65 3.90 -7.42
CA ASP A 58 4.21 5.02 -6.67
C ASP A 58 5.07 4.55 -5.50
N TRP A 59 4.56 3.57 -4.75
CA TRP A 59 5.24 3.02 -3.59
C TRP A 59 6.53 2.28 -3.99
N ILE A 60 6.48 1.47 -5.04
CA ILE A 60 7.65 0.76 -5.58
C ILE A 60 8.71 1.77 -6.03
N ILE A 61 8.34 2.76 -6.84
CA ILE A 61 9.27 3.79 -7.33
C ILE A 61 9.93 4.50 -6.14
N SER A 62 9.14 4.94 -5.16
CA SER A 62 9.66 5.66 -4.00
C SER A 62 10.57 4.80 -3.11
N ASN A 63 10.28 3.50 -2.96
CA ASN A 63 11.02 2.63 -2.03
C ASN A 63 12.16 1.83 -2.68
N ILE A 64 12.19 1.73 -4.01
CA ILE A 64 13.28 1.09 -4.77
C ILE A 64 14.22 2.14 -5.38
N ALA A 65 13.70 3.20 -6.01
CA ALA A 65 14.55 4.21 -6.65
C ALA A 65 15.37 5.02 -5.62
N GLY A 66 14.82 5.25 -4.42
CA GLY A 66 15.55 5.88 -3.31
C GLY A 66 16.76 5.07 -2.80
N LYS A 67 16.88 3.79 -3.16
CA LYS A 67 18.05 2.95 -2.81
C LYS A 67 19.16 3.00 -3.86
N TRP A 68 18.88 3.40 -5.09
CA TRP A 68 19.88 3.44 -6.17
C TRP A 68 20.88 4.59 -6.03
N GLN A 69 20.47 5.71 -5.41
CA GLN A 69 21.35 6.86 -5.16
C GLN A 69 22.32 6.64 -3.98
N ALA A 70 22.05 5.65 -3.12
CA ALA A 70 22.89 5.36 -1.95
C ALA A 70 24.09 4.43 -2.25
N SER A 71 24.21 3.90 -3.48
CA SER A 71 25.26 2.93 -3.84
C SER A 71 26.36 3.47 -4.76
N HIS A 72 26.39 4.78 -5.07
CA HIS A 72 27.39 5.37 -5.97
C HIS A 72 28.17 6.57 -5.42
N CYS A 73 28.23 6.73 -4.10
CA CYS A 73 29.23 7.60 -3.48
C CYS A 73 30.37 6.75 -2.91
N ILE A 74 31.26 6.28 -3.80
CA ILE A 74 32.61 5.87 -3.43
C ILE A 74 33.48 7.07 -3.80
N LEU A 75 33.87 7.83 -2.77
CA LEU A 75 35.00 8.77 -2.83
C LEU A 75 36.30 7.99 -3.01
#